data_AF-A0A3C0GL65-F1
#
_entry.id   AF-A0A3C0GL65-F1
#
_cell.length_a   1.000
_cell.length_b   1.000
_cell.length_c   1.000
_cell.angle_alpha   90.00
_cell.angle_beta   90.00
_cell.angle_gamma   90.00
#
_symmetry.space_group_name_H-M   'P 1'
#
loop_
_entity.id
_entity.type
_entity.pdbx_description
1 polymer ?
#
loop_
_entity_poly.entity_id
_entity_poly.type
_entity_poly.pdbx_seq_one_letter_code
_entity_poly.pdbx_strand_id
1 'polypeptide(L)'
;EEVIPASAKTGIGIEEILSAIIERIPAPKGNSDEALQALVFDSVYNPLRGVETYFRVVNGSIKKGQKIKFVATDKSYFADEVGTLKLTQHPKKEINTGDVGYL
;
A
#
# COMPACT_ATOMS: atom_id res chain seq x y z
N GLU A 1 4.76 -23.62 19.95
CA GLU A 1 5.30 -23.78 18.59
C GLU A 1 4.92 -22.55 17.77
N GLU A 2 5.79 -21.53 17.73
CA GLU A 2 5.54 -20.30 16.95
C GLU A 2 6.23 -20.32 15.57
N VAL A 3 7.29 -21.13 15.44
CA VAL A 3 8.15 -21.15 14.25
C VAL A 3 7.62 -22.13 13.20
N ILE A 4 7.54 -21.69 11.95
CA ILE A 4 7.08 -22.50 10.81
C ILE A 4 8.30 -22.90 9.98
N PRO A 5 8.63 -24.20 9.84
CA PRO A 5 9.71 -24.65 8.98
C PRO A 5 9.32 -24.47 7.51
N ALA A 6 10.26 -23.99 6.68
CA ALA A 6 10.02 -23.76 5.26
C ALA A 6 11.23 -24.10 4.39
N SER A 7 10.98 -24.41 3.12
CA SER A 7 12.01 -24.68 2.11
C SER A 7 11.61 -24.08 0.77
N ALA A 8 12.36 -23.08 0.31
CA ALA A 8 12.12 -22.43 -0.99
C ALA A 8 12.38 -23.38 -2.17
N LYS A 9 13.28 -24.37 -2.04
CA LYS A 9 13.61 -25.32 -3.12
C LYS A 9 12.48 -26.30 -3.39
N THR A 10 11.79 -26.74 -2.33
CA THR A 10 10.78 -27.80 -2.40
C THR A 10 9.36 -27.30 -2.16
N GLY A 11 9.19 -26.01 -1.87
CA GLY A 11 7.89 -25.39 -1.63
C GLY A 11 7.24 -25.73 -0.29
N ILE A 12 8.00 -26.25 0.68
CA ILE A 12 7.48 -26.62 2.00
C ILE A 12 7.23 -25.34 2.81
N GLY A 13 6.11 -25.28 3.54
CA GLY A 13 5.80 -24.22 4.50
C GLY A 13 5.05 -23.02 3.92
N ILE A 14 4.78 -22.99 2.62
CA ILE A 14 4.16 -21.82 1.96
C ILE A 14 2.72 -21.61 2.43
N GLU A 15 1.90 -22.66 2.41
CA GLU A 15 0.49 -22.55 2.81
C GLU A 15 0.36 -22.29 4.31
N GLU A 16 1.22 -22.90 5.12
CA GLU A 16 1.27 -22.68 6.56
C GLU A 16 1.65 -21.24 6.89
N ILE A 17 2.61 -20.65 6.16
CA ILE A 17 2.97 -19.23 6.32
C ILE A 17 1.79 -18.33 5.94
N LEU A 18 1.11 -18.58 4.81
CA LEU A 18 -0.04 -17.78 4.40
C LEU A 18 -1.20 -17.87 5.40
N SER A 19 -1.46 -19.06 5.93
CA SER A 19 -2.49 -19.28 6.96
C SER A 19 -2.12 -18.57 8.26
N ALA A 20 -0.87 -18.67 8.69
CA ALA A 20 -0.38 -17.97 9.88
C ALA A 20 -0.42 -16.44 9.73
N ILE A 21 -0.19 -15.91 8.52
CA ILE A 21 -0.38 -14.48 8.25
C ILE A 21 -1.83 -14.07 8.52
N ILE A 22 -2.80 -14.84 8.02
CA ILE A 22 -4.23 -14.55 8.20
C ILE A 22 -4.64 -14.65 9.68
N GLU A 23 -4.14 -15.65 10.40
CA GLU A 23 -4.53 -15.93 11.79
C GLU A 23 -3.84 -15.03 12.81
N ARG A 24 -2.56 -14.68 12.59
CA ARG A 24 -1.71 -14.04 13.60
C ARG A 24 -1.53 -12.54 13.37
N ILE A 25 -1.64 -12.06 12.12
CA ILE A 25 -1.48 -10.63 11.82
C ILE A 25 -2.85 -9.95 11.92
N PRO A 26 -3.03 -8.97 12.81
CA PRO A 26 -4.30 -8.26 12.91
C PRO A 26 -4.57 -7.46 11.63
N ALA A 27 -5.84 -7.39 11.25
CA ALA A 27 -6.29 -6.51 10.18
C ALA A 27 -5.87 -5.04 10.43
N PRO A 28 -5.60 -4.25 9.38
CA PRO A 28 -5.25 -2.85 9.54
C PRO A 28 -6.39 -2.08 10.23
N LYS A 29 -6.02 -1.17 11.12
CA LYS A 29 -6.95 -0.26 11.80
C LYS A 29 -6.94 1.11 11.11
N GLY A 30 -8.08 1.77 11.11
CA GLY A 30 -8.29 3.09 10.55
C GLY A 30 -9.77 3.43 10.39
N ASN A 31 -10.06 4.69 10.11
CA ASN A 31 -11.40 5.21 9.87
C ASN A 31 -11.52 5.68 8.41
N SER A 32 -12.44 5.08 7.65
CA SER A 32 -12.68 5.42 6.25
C SER A 32 -13.34 6.79 6.04
N ASP A 33 -14.00 7.31 7.07
CA ASP A 33 -14.75 8.57 6.99
C ASP A 33 -13.88 9.78 7.38
N GLU A 34 -12.64 9.54 7.84
CA GLU A 34 -11.68 10.60 8.16
C GLU A 34 -10.97 11.16 6.92
N ALA A 35 -10.30 12.30 7.11
CA ALA A 35 -9.46 12.88 6.08
C ALA A 35 -8.31 11.92 5.73
N LEU A 36 -7.89 11.95 4.45
CA LEU A 36 -6.80 11.13 3.95
C LEU A 36 -5.54 11.30 4.81
N GLN A 37 -5.08 10.19 5.38
CA GLN A 37 -3.76 10.06 5.98
C GLN A 37 -3.09 8.84 5.36
N ALA A 38 -2.02 9.08 4.61
CA ALA A 38 -1.22 8.04 3.99
C ALA A 38 0.24 8.17 4.42
N LEU A 39 0.84 7.04 4.78
CA LEU A 39 2.25 6.93 5.10
C LEU A 39 3.00 6.50 3.84
N VAL A 40 3.84 7.38 3.30
CA VAL A 40 4.83 7.01 2.28
C VAL A 40 5.94 6.23 2.97
N PHE A 41 6.24 5.03 2.49
CA PHE A 41 7.29 4.18 3.04
C PHE A 41 8.43 3.90 2.06
N ASP A 42 8.22 4.16 0.77
CA ASP A 42 9.25 4.00 -0.27
C ASP A 42 8.88 4.84 -1.51
N SER A 43 9.85 5.05 -2.40
CA SER A 43 9.66 5.79 -3.66
C SER A 43 10.68 5.38 -4.73
N VAL A 44 10.26 5.40 -5.99
CA VAL A 44 11.09 5.06 -7.15
C VAL A 44 10.98 6.17 -8.19
N TYR A 45 12.11 6.54 -8.80
CA TYR A 45 12.12 7.52 -9.89
C TYR A 45 11.82 6.86 -11.25
N ASN A 46 10.79 7.35 -11.93
CA ASN A 46 10.42 7.01 -13.28
C ASN A 46 10.78 8.16 -14.24
N PRO A 47 11.58 7.94 -15.30
CA PRO A 47 11.99 8.99 -16.23
C PRO A 47 10.84 9.72 -16.95
N LEU A 48 9.67 9.09 -17.09
CA LEU A 48 8.51 9.64 -17.78
C LEU A 48 7.48 10.22 -16.81
N ARG A 49 7.28 9.59 -15.64
CA ARG A 49 6.24 9.96 -14.67
C ARG A 49 6.76 10.79 -13.49
N GLY A 50 8.07 10.89 -13.33
CA GLY A 50 8.68 11.51 -12.16
C GLY A 50 8.77 10.54 -10.98
N VAL A 51 8.60 11.05 -9.76
CA VAL A 51 8.70 10.22 -8.54
C VAL A 51 7.39 9.48 -8.33
N GLU A 52 7.45 8.15 -8.35
CA GLU A 52 6.37 7.27 -7.92
C GLU A 52 6.57 6.92 -6.45
N THR A 53 5.52 6.97 -5.65
CA THR A 53 5.59 6.70 -4.20
C THR A 53 4.77 5.49 -3.82
N TYR A 54 5.30 4.67 -2.92
CA TYR A 54 4.57 3.57 -2.30
C TYR A 54 4.09 3.99 -0.92
N PHE A 55 2.81 3.79 -0.67
CA PHE A 55 2.15 4.28 0.54
C PHE A 55 1.17 3.28 1.13
N ARG A 56 0.91 3.43 2.43
CA ARG A 56 -0.19 2.76 3.16
C ARG A 56 -1.21 3.81 3.59
N VAL A 57 -2.49 3.56 3.31
CA VAL A 57 -3.57 4.42 3.81
C VAL A 57 -3.88 4.04 5.26
N VAL A 58 -3.74 5.00 6.16
CA VAL A 58 -4.07 4.85 7.58
C VAL A 58 -5.52 5.24 7.84
N ASN A 59 -5.98 6.36 7.27
CA ASN A 59 -7.34 6.87 7.38
C ASN A 59 -7.81 7.47 6.05
N GLY A 60 -9.12 7.50 5.84
CA GLY A 60 -9.74 8.02 4.63
C GLY A 60 -9.44 7.18 3.38
N SER A 61 -9.40 7.85 2.23
CA SER A 61 -9.06 7.23 0.95
C SER A 61 -8.39 8.22 0.01
N ILE A 62 -7.67 7.69 -0.98
CA ILE A 62 -7.08 8.46 -2.07
C ILE A 62 -7.69 8.03 -3.41
N LYS A 63 -8.19 9.02 -4.17
CA LYS A 63 -8.83 8.83 -5.46
C LYS A 63 -7.99 9.40 -6.60
N LYS A 64 -8.11 8.79 -7.78
CA LYS A 64 -7.55 9.36 -9.01
C LYS A 64 -8.07 10.80 -9.22
N GLY A 65 -7.16 11.72 -9.52
CA GLY A 65 -7.44 13.15 -9.73
C GLY A 65 -7.65 13.95 -8.43
N GLN A 66 -7.53 13.33 -7.25
CA GLN A 66 -7.66 14.06 -5.99
C GLN A 66 -6.47 15.00 -5.78
N LYS A 67 -6.75 16.21 -5.31
CA LYS A 67 -5.70 17.12 -4.85
C LYS A 67 -5.21 16.65 -3.48
N ILE A 68 -3.93 16.35 -3.38
CA ILE A 68 -3.26 15.85 -2.17
C ILE A 68 -2.17 16.81 -1.71
N LYS A 69 -1.79 16.71 -0.44
CA LYS A 69 -0.72 17.52 0.17
C LYS A 69 0.30 16.62 0.85
N PHE A 70 1.57 16.81 0.51
CA PHE A 70 2.68 16.20 1.23
C PHE A 70 3.02 17.04 2.45
N VAL A 71 2.61 16.57 3.63
CA VAL A 71 2.68 17.33 4.90
C VAL A 71 4.08 17.84 5.22
N ALA A 72 5.12 17.04 4.96
CA ALA A 72 6.50 17.41 5.26
C ALA A 72 7.03 18.60 4.43
N THR A 73 6.49 18.85 3.24
CA THR A 73 6.96 19.91 2.33
C THR A 73 5.92 21.00 2.09
N ASP A 74 4.71 20.82 2.61
CA ASP A 74 3.51 21.62 2.34
C ASP A 74 3.12 21.74 0.86
N LYS A 75 3.76 20.95 -0.02
CA LYS A 75 3.48 20.95 -1.46
C LYS A 75 2.23 20.17 -1.77
N SER A 76 1.44 20.70 -2.71
CA SER A 76 0.20 20.09 -3.17
C SER A 76 0.32 19.61 -4.62
N TYR A 77 -0.25 18.45 -4.91
CA TYR A 77 -0.21 17.79 -6.22
C TYR A 77 -1.58 17.18 -6.54
N PHE A 78 -1.77 16.74 -7.77
CA PHE A 78 -2.89 15.89 -8.14
C PHE A 78 -2.44 14.44 -8.19
N ALA A 79 -3.27 13.54 -7.68
CA ALA A 79 -3.04 12.10 -7.77
C ALA A 79 -3.43 11.59 -9.17
N ASP A 80 -2.59 11.86 -10.16
CA ASP A 80 -2.88 11.59 -11.58
C ASP A 80 -3.21 10.10 -11.85
N GLU A 81 -2.55 9.20 -11.13
CA GLU A 81 -2.89 7.79 -11.04
C GLU A 81 -2.71 7.30 -9.63
N VAL A 82 -3.52 6.33 -9.23
CA VAL A 82 -3.32 5.53 -8.03
C VAL A 82 -3.60 4.07 -8.37
N GLY A 83 -2.97 3.15 -7.65
CA GLY A 83 -3.19 1.73 -7.89
C GLY A 83 -2.56 0.83 -6.83
N THR A 84 -2.64 -0.47 -7.09
CA THR A 84 -2.00 -1.50 -6.25
C THR A 84 -0.95 -2.25 -7.06
N LEU A 85 0.06 -2.83 -6.40
CA LEU A 85 1.00 -3.72 -7.05
C LEU A 85 0.50 -5.17 -6.96
N LYS A 86 0.45 -5.86 -8.10
CA LYS A 86 0.35 -7.32 -8.18
C LYS A 86 1.53 -7.85 -8.98
N LEU A 87 2.75 -7.57 -8.49
CA LEU A 87 4.03 -7.66 -9.22
C LEU A 87 4.20 -6.56 -10.30
N THR A 88 3.11 -6.16 -10.95
CA THR A 88 3.05 -5.00 -11.83
C THR A 88 2.06 -3.97 -11.30
N GLN A 89 2.11 -2.75 -11.84
CA GLN A 89 1.17 -1.69 -11.51
C GLN A 89 -0.23 -2.03 -12.04
N HIS A 90 -1.21 -2.03 -11.15
CA HIS A 90 -2.62 -2.15 -11.49
C HIS A 90 -3.38 -0.88 -11.07
N PRO A 91 -3.71 0.01 -12.03
CA PRO A 91 -4.46 1.23 -11.75
C PRO A 91 -5.82 0.92 -11.11
N LYS A 92 -6.20 1.74 -10.13
CA LYS A 92 -7.51 1.73 -9.48
C LYS A 92 -8.12 3.13 -9.46
N LYS A 93 -9.42 3.21 -9.23
CA LYS A 93 -10.10 4.50 -9.04
C LYS A 93 -9.84 5.08 -7.65
N GLU A 94 -9.65 4.22 -6.67
CA GLU A 94 -9.56 4.57 -5.26
C GLU A 94 -8.73 3.51 -4.51
N ILE A 95 -7.92 3.97 -3.55
CA ILE A 95 -7.19 3.15 -2.57
C ILE A 95 -7.74 3.51 -1.18
N ASN A 96 -8.24 2.51 -0.46
CA ASN A 96 -9.04 2.70 0.76
C ASN A 96 -8.21 2.57 2.03
N THR A 97 -8.81 2.92 3.16
CA THR A 97 -8.23 2.71 4.50
C THR A 97 -7.72 1.27 4.67
N GLY A 98 -6.47 1.14 5.10
CA GLY A 98 -5.79 -0.13 5.29
C GLY A 98 -5.06 -0.67 4.05
N ASP A 99 -5.37 -0.17 2.85
CA ASP A 99 -4.71 -0.62 1.62
C ASP A 99 -3.26 -0.10 1.52
N VAL A 100 -2.45 -0.85 0.77
CA VAL A 100 -1.13 -0.44 0.29
C VAL A 100 -1.22 -0.19 -1.22
N GLY A 101 -0.70 0.95 -1.66
CA GLY A 101 -0.80 1.38 -3.05
C GLY A 101 0.42 2.14 -3.54
N TYR A 102 0.33 2.55 -4.80
CA TYR A 102 1.25 3.47 -5.44
C TYR A 102 0.53 4.73 -5.90
N LEU A 103 1.28 5.82 -5.97
CA LEU A 103 0.93 7.14 -6.47
C LEU A 103 2.01 7.58 -7.47
#